data_AF-A0A9E0HKI3-F1
#
_entry.id   AF-A0A9E0HKI3-F1
#
_cell.length_a   1.000
_cell.length_b   1.000
_cell.length_c   1.000
_cell.angle_alpha   90.00
_cell.angle_beta   90.00
_cell.angle_gamma   90.00
#
_symmetry.space_group_name_H-M   'P 1'
#
loop_
_entity.id
_entity.type
_entity.pdbx_description
1 polymer ?
#
loop_
_entity_poly.entity_id
_entity_poly.type
_entity_poly.pdbx_seq_one_letter_code
_entity_poly.pdbx_strand_id
1 'polypeptide(L)' 'ALGDVSNGKLIARDDSGTGLVDPSGKVLVPLLYDGVSPVDQGLVKVTRGNRFAYVRLSDGKYLWKEDGFLLPSSN' A
#
# COMPACT_ATOMS: atom_id res chain seq x y z
N ALA A 1 9.29 -8.72 -8.88
CA ALA A 1 8.62 -8.56 -10.18
C ALA A 1 7.69 -7.36 -10.09
N LEU A 2 7.71 -6.43 -11.06
CA LEU A 2 6.81 -5.29 -11.09
C LEU A 2 5.54 -5.70 -11.83
N GLY A 3 4.39 -5.68 -11.17
CA GLY A 3 3.09 -5.86 -11.80
C GLY A 3 2.57 -4.51 -12.28
N ASP A 4 2.30 -4.39 -13.58
CA ASP A 4 1.64 -3.21 -14.14
C ASP A 4 0.21 -3.17 -13.63
N VAL A 5 -0.09 -2.17 -12.80
CA VAL A 5 -1.47 -1.87 -12.41
C VAL A 5 -1.90 -0.68 -13.24
N SER A 6 -2.94 -0.90 -14.03
CA SER A 6 -3.68 0.09 -14.79
C SER A 6 -3.72 1.43 -14.04
N ASN A 7 -3.27 2.51 -14.70
CA ASN A 7 -3.11 3.90 -14.21
C ASN A 7 -1.70 4.35 -13.81
N GLY A 8 -0.63 3.67 -14.28
CA GLY A 8 0.73 4.15 -14.08
C GLY A 8 1.16 4.10 -12.61
N LYS A 9 0.76 3.05 -11.89
CA LYS A 9 1.23 2.78 -10.52
C LYS A 9 1.78 1.37 -10.52
N LEU A 10 2.88 1.17 -9.82
CA LEU A 10 3.57 -0.11 -9.79
C LEU A 10 3.42 -0.71 -8.40
N ILE A 11 2.92 -1.93 -8.33
CA ILE A 11 2.99 -2.71 -7.10
C ILE A 11 4.43 -3.21 -6.98
N ALA A 12 5.08 -2.78 -5.90
CA ALA A 12 6.42 -3.21 -5.56
C ALA A 12 6.30 -4.26 -4.44
N ARG A 13 7.04 -5.36 -4.57
CA ARG A 13 7.08 -6.43 -3.59
C ARG A 13 8.52 -6.87 -3.38
N ASP A 14 8.92 -6.92 -2.11
CA ASP A 14 10.20 -7.43 -1.64
C ASP A 14 9.98 -8.46 -0.53
N ASP A 15 11.05 -8.86 0.15
CA ASP A 15 10.99 -9.79 1.29
C ASP A 15 10.36 -9.15 2.55
N SER A 16 10.30 -7.82 2.59
CA SER A 16 9.72 -7.04 3.70
C SER A 16 8.20 -6.93 3.58
N GLY A 17 7.68 -6.95 2.35
CA GLY A 17 6.26 -6.91 2.06
C GLY A 17 5.94 -6.36 0.68
N THR A 18 4.71 -5.86 0.57
CA THR A 18 4.11 -5.29 -0.63
C THR A 18 3.79 -3.82 -0.39
N GLY A 19 4.10 -2.99 -1.37
CA GLY A 19 3.88 -1.56 -1.36
C GLY A 19 3.45 -1.06 -2.74
N LEU A 20 3.27 0.24 -2.85
CA LEU A 20 2.89 0.91 -4.09
C LEU A 20 3.85 2.06 -4.34
N VAL A 21 4.42 2.06 -5.55
CA VAL A 21 5.30 3.13 -6.01
C VAL A 21 4.72 3.76 -7.26
N ASP A 22 5.02 5.04 -7.46
CA ASP A 22 4.73 5.71 -8.72
C ASP A 22 5.85 5.42 -9.76
N PRO A 23 5.65 5.79 -11.04
CA PRO A 23 6.64 5.55 -12.09
C PRO A 23 7.91 6.38 -11.94
N SER A 24 7.88 7.44 -11.11
CA SER A 24 9.07 8.22 -10.76
C SER A 24 9.91 7.55 -9.67
N GLY A 25 9.42 6.45 -9.09
CA GLY A 25 10.05 5.74 -7.98
C GLY A 25 9.66 6.29 -6.61
N LYS A 26 8.70 7.22 -6.53
CA LYS A 26 8.19 7.72 -5.25
C LYS A 26 7.35 6.63 -4.59
N VAL A 27 7.69 6.32 -3.35
CA VAL A 27 6.90 5.40 -2.51
C VAL A 27 5.61 6.11 -2.10
N LEU A 28 4.48 5.65 -2.65
CA LEU A 28 3.14 6.11 -2.27
C LEU A 28 2.63 5.32 -1.06
N VAL A 29 2.92 4.02 -1.04
CA VAL A 29 2.59 3.10 0.04
C VAL A 29 3.85 2.30 0.36
N PRO A 30 4.34 2.33 1.61
CA PRO A 30 5.54 1.59 1.99
C PRO A 30 5.38 0.07 1.79
N LEU A 31 6.47 -0.62 1.48
CA LEU A 31 6.52 -2.07 1.28
C LEU A 31 6.52 -2.84 2.61
N LEU A 32 5.47 -2.67 3.41
CA LEU A 32 5.37 -3.24 4.76
C LEU A 32 4.05 -3.98 5.02
N TYR A 33 3.24 -4.10 3.97
CA TYR A 33 1.94 -4.74 4.00
C TYR A 33 2.04 -6.12 3.34
N ASP A 34 1.21 -7.06 3.75
CA ASP A 34 1.19 -8.39 3.14
C ASP A 34 0.56 -8.33 1.73
N GLY A 35 -0.33 -7.37 1.52
CA GLY A 35 -0.97 -7.13 0.24
C GLY A 35 -1.35 -5.67 0.05
N VAL A 36 -1.25 -5.22 -1.19
CA VAL A 36 -1.74 -3.91 -1.62
C VAL A 36 -2.61 -4.13 -2.85
N SER A 37 -3.83 -3.62 -2.79
CA SER A 37 -4.80 -3.74 -3.88
C SER A 37 -5.39 -2.36 -4.18
N PRO A 38 -5.33 -1.89 -5.43
CA PRO A 38 -5.98 -0.65 -5.80
C PRO A 38 -7.50 -0.84 -5.77
N VAL A 39 -8.19 0.09 -5.12
CA VAL A 39 -9.66 0.14 -5.08
C VAL A 39 -10.16 1.12 -6.12
N ASP A 40 -9.48 2.27 -6.22
CA ASP A 40 -9.78 3.35 -7.17
C ASP A 40 -8.50 4.15 -7.51
N GLN A 41 -8.57 5.10 -8.44
CA GLN A 41 -7.44 5.92 -8.91
C GLN A 41 -6.68 6.62 -7.77
N GLY A 42 -7.38 6.98 -6.70
CA GLY A 42 -6.82 7.66 -5.53
C GLY A 42 -6.92 6.87 -4.22
N LEU A 43 -7.41 5.63 -4.25
CA LEU A 43 -7.68 4.84 -3.04
C LEU A 43 -7.14 3.43 -3.18
N VAL A 44 -6.40 2.99 -2.17
CA VAL A 44 -5.86 1.64 -2.12
C VAL A 44 -6.18 0.97 -0.81
N LYS A 45 -6.46 -0.32 -0.90
CA LYS A 45 -6.61 -1.21 0.23
C LYS A 45 -5.26 -1.84 0.52
N VAL A 46 -4.80 -1.73 1.75
CA VAL A 46 -3.61 -2.39 2.25
C VAL A 46 -4.03 -3.44 3.27
N THR A 47 -3.41 -4.61 3.24
CA THR A 47 -3.72 -5.73 4.13
C THR A 47 -2.50 -6.12 4.93
N ARG A 48 -2.69 -6.39 6.22
CA ARG A 48 -1.63 -6.84 7.12
C ARG A 48 -2.18 -7.82 8.14
N GLY A 49 -1.64 -9.03 8.13
CA GLY A 49 -2.21 -10.21 8.75
C GLY A 49 -3.65 -10.40 8.30
N ASN A 50 -4.54 -10.54 9.28
CA ASN A 50 -5.96 -10.72 9.04
C ASN A 50 -6.76 -9.41 8.97
N ARG A 51 -6.08 -8.26 8.88
CA ARG A 51 -6.67 -6.92 8.97
C ARG A 51 -6.36 -6.08 7.74
N PHE A 52 -7.12 -5.01 7.54
CA PHE A 52 -6.91 -4.12 6.42
C PHE A 52 -7.12 -2.64 6.75
N ALA A 53 -6.59 -1.78 5.90
CA ALA A 53 -6.78 -0.35 5.94
C ALA A 53 -6.95 0.22 4.53
N TYR A 54 -7.57 1.39 4.45
CA TYR A 54 -7.71 2.17 3.22
C TYR A 54 -6.80 3.39 3.28
N VAL A 55 -5.96 3.53 2.26
CA VAL A 55 -4.99 4.62 2.13
C VAL A 55 -5.33 5.45 0.91
N ARG A 56 -5.41 6.76 1.11
CA ARG A 56 -5.56 7.74 0.03
C ARG A 56 -4.19 7.99 -0.60
N LEU A 57 -4.10 7.84 -1.93
CA LEU A 57 -2.84 8.01 -2.65
C LEU A 57 -2.44 9.46 -2.90
N SER A 58 -3.37 10.41 -2.80
CA SER A 58 -3.04 11.83 -3.02
C SER A 58 -2.06 12.36 -1.97
N ASP A 59 -2.15 11.85 -0.74
CA ASP A 59 -1.36 12.29 0.41
C ASP A 59 -0.74 11.14 1.22
N GLY A 60 -1.00 9.88 0.85
CA GLY A 60 -0.51 8.69 1.55
C GLY A 60 -1.19 8.46 2.91
N LYS A 61 -2.31 9.14 3.22
CA LYS A 61 -2.95 9.04 4.54
C LYS A 61 -3.95 7.90 4.61
N TYR A 62 -4.06 7.29 5.79
CA TYR A 62 -5.15 6.36 6.08
C TYR A 62 -6.48 7.12 6.15
N LEU A 63 -7.42 6.75 5.29
CA LEU A 63 -8.82 7.18 5.41
C LEU A 63 -9.54 6.40 6.49
N TRP A 64 -9.20 5.12 6.58
CA TRP A 64 -9.79 4.21 7.54
C TRP A 64 -8.83 3.06 7.79
N LYS A 65 -8.84 2.53 9.00
CA LYS A 65 -8.08 1.35 9.37
C LYS A 65 -8.94 0.50 10.28
N GLU A 66 -8.89 -0.82 10.08
CA GLU A 66 -9.56 -1.75 10.96
C GLU A 66 -8.98 -1.64 12.36
N ASP A 67 -9.84 -1.87 13.37
CA ASP A 67 -9.38 -1.81 14.75
C ASP A 67 -8.27 -2.85 15.00
N GLY A 68 -7.23 -2.40 15.67
CA GLY A 68 -6.00 -3.18 15.86
C GLY A 68 -5.11 -3.30 14.62
N PHE A 69 -5.35 -2.59 13.51
CA PHE A 69 -4.37 -2.50 12.42
C PHE A 69 -3.07 -1.84 12.92
N LEU A 70 -2.08 -2.67 13.28
CA LEU A 70 -0.78 -2.23 13.78
C LEU A 70 0.18 -2.04 12.60
N LEU A 71 0.86 -0.91 12.56
CA LEU A 71 2.03 -0.71 11.70
C LEU A 71 3.22 -1.45 12.30
N PRO A 72 4.23 -1.84 11.49
CA PRO A 72 5.47 -2.33 12.06
C PRO A 72 6.00 -1.17 12.88
N SER A 73 6.17 -1.40 14.19
CA SER A 73 6.90 -0.48 15.05
C SER A 73 8.21 -0.20 14.33
N SER A 74 8.42 1.05 13.90
CA SER A 74 9.75 1.50 13.49
C SER A 74 10.63 1.30 14.72
N ASN A 75 11.46 0.25 14.68
CA ASN A 75 12.46 -0.01 15.70
C ASN A 75 13.66 0.91 15.48
#